data_AF-A0A4R5YMH1-F1
#
_entry.id   AF-A0A4R5YMH1-F1
#
_cell.length_a   1.000
_cell.length_b   1.000
_cell.length_c   1.000
_cell.angle_alpha   90.00
_cell.angle_beta   90.00
_cell.angle_gamma   90.00
#
_symmetry.space_group_name_H-M   'P 1'
#
loop_
_entity.id
_entity.type
_entity.pdbx_description
1 polymer ?
#
loop_
_entity_poly.entity_id
_entity_poly.type
_entity_poly.pdbx_seq_one_letter_code
_entity_poly.pdbx_strand_id
1 'polypeptide(L)'
;MDQPAQRTDEVPIPRAGQVLMRTLPAALLLVIGIPGLALWGLDENGNARSDWFLLLPGLLVPAALLLHRFTKAPRPALSPDTELAPLKWDLAIAAESGRLPPRSPAQAAAALACWQVEKTVLVGAAAVGATITWTTRAVWLWLVLAALCAAATVVAGRQARHGWVYLQATHSTGRPTPSDAVSAIPAAAHETTAVPVPTAGQVLVRTLPEAAVMVIGLPLVVRFVLDENGETRTPWWPVPLLALAGLVILVDRYAQAPRPRYDQRVGEAQWKPAFAAAAKTGVLPEHPEVRAAVGVVACQNIEGVVTGVAMVVAVALSALAAPGFPWLGALGALVILTVINAVRAPRAWGYLRALHTAEPTG
;
A
#
# COMPACT_ATOMS: atom_id res chain seq x y z
N MET A 1 -40.28 -30.21 24.93
CA MET A 1 -39.55 -30.54 23.69
C MET A 1 -39.41 -29.23 22.94
N ASP A 2 -38.37 -28.48 23.26
CA ASP A 2 -38.12 -27.16 22.67
C ASP A 2 -37.32 -27.38 21.39
N GLN A 3 -37.97 -27.20 20.23
CA GLN A 3 -37.27 -27.07 18.97
C GLN A 3 -36.35 -25.85 19.09
N PRO A 4 -35.00 -26.00 18.98
CA PRO A 4 -34.12 -24.85 18.95
C PRO A 4 -34.54 -23.98 17.76
N ALA A 5 -34.79 -22.71 18.04
CA ALA A 5 -35.20 -21.71 17.08
C ALA A 5 -34.39 -21.84 15.78
N GLN A 6 -35.14 -21.95 14.70
CA GLN A 6 -34.71 -22.16 13.33
C GLN A 6 -33.50 -21.26 13.00
N ARG A 7 -32.39 -21.94 12.69
CA ARG A 7 -31.10 -21.40 12.22
C ARG A 7 -31.36 -20.17 11.33
N THR A 8 -31.01 -19.00 11.84
CA THR A 8 -31.07 -17.73 11.11
C THR A 8 -30.41 -17.91 9.75
N ASP A 9 -31.13 -17.53 8.70
CA ASP A 9 -30.75 -17.66 7.30
C ASP A 9 -29.29 -17.26 7.09
N GLU A 10 -28.44 -18.27 6.85
CA GLU A 10 -27.04 -18.04 6.53
C GLU A 10 -27.00 -17.32 5.18
N VAL A 11 -26.77 -16.00 5.22
CA VAL A 11 -26.64 -15.17 4.03
C VAL A 11 -25.58 -15.80 3.13
N PRO A 12 -25.92 -16.19 1.89
CA PRO A 12 -25.00 -16.90 1.01
C PRO A 12 -23.78 -16.02 0.70
N ILE A 13 -22.59 -16.61 0.81
CA ILE A 13 -21.34 -15.91 0.45
C ILE A 13 -21.31 -15.74 -1.07
N PRO A 14 -21.17 -14.51 -1.59
CA PRO A 14 -21.15 -14.27 -3.03
C PRO A 14 -19.86 -14.77 -3.66
N ARG A 15 -19.95 -15.31 -4.88
CA ARG A 15 -18.78 -15.71 -5.66
C ARG A 15 -17.97 -14.47 -6.05
N ALA A 16 -16.66 -14.60 -6.15
CA ALA A 16 -15.78 -13.49 -6.54
C ALA A 16 -16.19 -12.82 -7.87
N GLY A 17 -16.62 -13.61 -8.86
CA GLY A 17 -17.17 -13.09 -10.13
C GLY A 17 -18.47 -12.29 -9.97
N GLN A 18 -19.34 -12.64 -9.01
CA GLN A 18 -20.56 -11.87 -8.72
C GLN A 18 -20.22 -10.52 -8.08
N VAL A 19 -19.23 -10.49 -7.19
CA VAL A 19 -18.73 -9.24 -6.59
C VAL A 19 -18.19 -8.32 -7.68
N LEU A 20 -17.36 -8.85 -8.59
CA LEU A 20 -16.78 -8.07 -9.69
C LEU A 20 -17.86 -7.49 -10.62
N MET A 21 -18.79 -8.33 -11.10
CA MET A 21 -19.87 -7.90 -12.01
C MET A 21 -20.74 -6.81 -11.38
N ARG A 22 -20.97 -6.87 -10.06
CA ARG A 22 -21.74 -5.86 -9.33
C ARG A 22 -20.97 -4.56 -9.07
N THR A 23 -19.64 -4.61 -8.96
CA THR A 23 -18.80 -3.39 -8.84
C THR A 23 -18.60 -2.65 -10.17
N LEU A 24 -18.82 -3.33 -11.28
CA LEU A 24 -18.47 -2.85 -12.62
C LEU A 24 -19.17 -1.54 -12.99
N PRO A 25 -20.46 -1.28 -12.69
CA PRO A 25 -21.10 0.00 -13.00
C PRO A 25 -20.45 1.20 -12.29
N ALA A 26 -20.12 1.06 -11.01
CA ALA A 26 -19.44 2.10 -10.25
C ALA A 26 -17.99 2.31 -10.74
N ALA A 27 -17.30 1.23 -11.11
CA ALA A 27 -15.98 1.29 -11.72
C ALA A 27 -16.01 2.01 -13.07
N LEU A 28 -16.95 1.67 -13.96
CA LEU A 28 -17.12 2.35 -15.25
C LEU A 28 -17.41 3.84 -15.09
N LEU A 29 -18.25 4.21 -14.10
CA LEU A 29 -18.52 5.61 -13.80
C LEU A 29 -17.23 6.38 -13.43
N LEU A 30 -16.30 5.75 -12.69
CA LEU A 30 -15.00 6.37 -12.38
C LEU A 30 -14.07 6.41 -13.59
N VAL A 31 -13.98 5.32 -14.38
CA VAL A 31 -13.10 5.25 -15.55
C VAL A 31 -13.52 6.25 -16.64
N ILE A 32 -14.82 6.39 -16.89
CA ILE A 32 -15.36 7.23 -17.98
C ILE A 32 -15.69 8.63 -17.47
N GLY A 33 -16.25 8.75 -16.26
CA GLY A 33 -16.72 10.01 -15.71
C GLY A 33 -15.58 10.98 -15.38
N ILE A 34 -14.43 10.48 -14.91
CA ILE A 34 -13.26 11.34 -14.62
C ILE A 34 -12.73 12.01 -15.92
N PRO A 35 -12.45 11.27 -17.01
CA PRO A 35 -12.12 11.87 -18.31
C PRO A 35 -13.23 12.73 -18.89
N GLY A 36 -14.49 12.28 -18.83
CA GLY A 36 -15.63 13.01 -19.38
C GLY A 36 -15.80 14.38 -18.73
N LEU A 37 -15.68 14.47 -17.40
CA LEU A 37 -15.72 15.73 -16.67
C LEU A 37 -14.54 16.63 -17.03
N ALA A 38 -13.34 16.08 -17.13
CA ALA A 38 -12.16 16.85 -17.53
C ALA A 38 -12.25 17.36 -18.97
N LEU A 39 -12.79 16.56 -19.88
CA LEU A 39 -13.02 16.98 -21.27
C LEU A 39 -14.06 18.09 -21.36
N TRP A 40 -15.13 18.02 -20.57
CA TRP A 40 -16.20 19.01 -20.56
C TRP A 40 -15.78 20.32 -19.87
N GLY A 41 -15.16 20.22 -18.69
CA GLY A 41 -14.94 21.33 -17.80
C GLY A 41 -13.60 22.04 -17.94
N LEU A 42 -12.66 21.51 -18.73
CA LEU A 42 -11.39 22.18 -19.04
C LEU A 42 -11.39 22.73 -20.46
N ASP A 43 -10.91 23.96 -20.63
CA ASP A 43 -10.62 24.54 -21.94
C ASP A 43 -9.35 23.93 -22.56
N GLU A 44 -8.99 24.36 -23.77
CA GLU A 44 -7.81 23.84 -24.49
C GLU A 44 -6.48 24.09 -23.75
N ASN A 45 -6.45 25.10 -22.87
CA ASN A 45 -5.30 25.47 -22.07
C ASN A 45 -5.27 24.75 -20.70
N GLY A 46 -6.28 23.91 -20.41
CA GLY A 46 -6.40 23.22 -19.13
C GLY A 46 -6.95 24.08 -17.99
N ASN A 47 -7.49 25.26 -18.30
CA ASN A 47 -8.20 26.10 -17.33
C ASN A 47 -9.64 25.61 -17.17
N ALA A 48 -10.18 25.74 -15.96
CA ALA A 48 -11.57 25.44 -15.71
C ALA A 48 -12.47 26.41 -16.49
N ARG A 49 -13.34 25.88 -17.36
CA ARG A 49 -14.38 26.65 -18.07
C ARG A 49 -15.45 27.19 -17.12
N SER A 50 -15.56 26.61 -15.92
CA SER A 50 -16.54 26.98 -14.90
C SER A 50 -16.02 26.66 -13.51
N ASP A 51 -16.34 27.49 -12.52
CA ASP A 51 -16.04 27.25 -11.10
C ASP A 51 -16.64 25.94 -10.58
N TRP A 52 -17.72 25.46 -11.21
CA TRP A 52 -18.33 24.15 -10.92
C TRP A 52 -17.40 22.97 -11.22
N PHE A 53 -16.36 23.16 -12.03
CA PHE A 53 -15.39 22.12 -12.34
C PHE A 53 -14.65 21.60 -11.11
N LEU A 54 -14.43 22.43 -10.09
CA LEU A 54 -13.80 21.99 -8.84
C LEU A 54 -14.75 21.11 -8.00
N LEU A 55 -16.06 21.27 -8.16
CA LEU A 55 -17.08 20.55 -7.39
C LEU A 55 -17.44 19.20 -8.04
N LEU A 56 -17.43 19.11 -9.37
CA LEU A 56 -17.89 17.94 -10.11
C LEU A 56 -17.10 16.65 -9.85
N PRO A 57 -15.74 16.64 -9.81
CA PRO A 57 -14.97 15.48 -9.39
C PRO A 57 -15.27 15.08 -7.94
N GLY A 58 -15.50 16.08 -7.08
CA GLY A 58 -15.92 15.90 -5.69
C GLY A 58 -17.29 15.24 -5.56
N LEU A 59 -18.17 15.36 -6.55
CA LEU A 59 -19.48 14.68 -6.62
C LEU A 59 -19.41 13.31 -7.28
N LEU A 60 -18.48 13.11 -8.22
CA LEU A 60 -18.34 11.84 -8.95
C LEU A 60 -17.97 10.68 -8.02
N VAL A 61 -17.08 10.90 -7.05
CA VAL A 61 -16.69 9.88 -6.07
C VAL A 61 -17.88 9.46 -5.17
N PRO A 62 -18.62 10.38 -4.52
CA PRO A 62 -19.86 10.07 -3.82
C PRO A 62 -20.90 9.36 -4.69
N ALA A 63 -21.09 9.79 -5.93
CA ALA A 63 -22.03 9.17 -6.86
C ALA A 63 -21.63 7.72 -7.18
N ALA A 64 -20.34 7.46 -7.42
CA ALA A 64 -19.82 6.11 -7.62
C ALA A 64 -19.96 5.24 -6.37
N LEU A 65 -19.71 5.79 -5.17
CA LEU A 65 -19.90 5.08 -3.90
C LEU A 65 -21.37 4.76 -3.62
N LEU A 66 -22.28 5.67 -3.98
CA LEU A 66 -23.72 5.50 -3.84
C LEU A 66 -24.24 4.46 -4.83
N LEU A 67 -23.81 4.51 -6.10
CA LEU A 67 -24.09 3.48 -7.09
C LEU A 67 -23.54 2.11 -6.66
N HIS A 68 -22.32 2.07 -6.11
CA HIS A 68 -21.72 0.86 -5.53
C HIS A 68 -22.58 0.33 -4.38
N ARG A 69 -23.09 1.19 -3.51
CA ARG A 69 -23.96 0.80 -2.40
C ARG A 69 -25.25 0.12 -2.88
N PHE A 70 -25.85 0.60 -3.98
CA PHE A 70 -27.05 0.00 -4.57
C PHE A 70 -26.79 -1.30 -5.32
N THR A 71 -25.62 -1.42 -5.94
CA THR A 71 -25.27 -2.59 -6.76
C THR A 71 -24.59 -3.71 -5.96
N LYS A 72 -24.15 -3.41 -4.73
CA LYS A 72 -23.41 -4.30 -3.84
C LYS A 72 -24.01 -5.72 -3.76
N ALA A 73 -23.14 -6.73 -3.77
CA ALA A 73 -23.57 -8.10 -3.53
C ALA A 73 -24.14 -8.24 -2.10
N PRO A 74 -25.26 -8.96 -1.90
CA PRO A 74 -25.73 -9.27 -0.56
C PRO A 74 -24.63 -10.04 0.18
N ARG A 75 -24.23 -9.54 1.35
CA ARG A 75 -23.19 -10.15 2.16
C ARG A 75 -23.45 -9.85 3.64
N PRO A 76 -22.97 -10.71 4.55
CA PRO A 76 -23.03 -10.42 5.98
C PRO A 76 -22.32 -9.09 6.29
N ALA A 77 -22.95 -8.28 7.15
CA ALA A 77 -22.35 -7.05 7.63
C ALA A 77 -21.17 -7.40 8.56
N LEU A 78 -20.02 -6.76 8.37
CA LEU A 78 -19.03 -6.74 9.44
C LEU A 78 -19.60 -5.89 10.57
N SER A 79 -19.68 -6.47 11.77
CA SER A 79 -19.94 -5.68 12.97
C SER A 79 -18.80 -4.64 13.11
N PRO A 80 -19.11 -3.38 13.49
CA PRO A 80 -18.07 -2.37 13.75
C PRO A 80 -17.07 -2.82 14.83
N ASP A 81 -17.47 -3.71 15.73
CA ASP A 81 -16.62 -4.24 16.81
C ASP A 81 -15.70 -5.38 16.35
N THR A 82 -15.80 -5.80 15.07
CA THR A 82 -15.01 -6.90 14.55
C THR A 82 -13.55 -6.48 14.37
N GLU A 83 -12.64 -7.11 15.11
CA GLU A 83 -11.21 -6.89 14.92
C GLU A 83 -10.77 -7.33 13.51
N LEU A 84 -10.31 -6.37 12.70
CA LEU A 84 -9.89 -6.62 11.31
C LEU A 84 -8.54 -7.33 11.21
N ALA A 85 -7.68 -7.19 12.23
CA ALA A 85 -6.34 -7.76 12.23
C ALA A 85 -6.33 -9.30 12.13
N PRO A 86 -7.09 -10.05 12.96
CA PRO A 86 -7.16 -11.50 12.82
C PRO A 86 -7.78 -11.94 11.48
N LEU A 87 -8.81 -11.23 11.00
CA LEU A 87 -9.42 -11.56 9.70
C LEU A 87 -8.45 -11.38 8.51
N LYS A 88 -7.62 -10.34 8.53
CA LYS A 88 -6.58 -10.15 7.49
C LYS A 88 -5.56 -11.27 7.50
N TRP A 89 -5.23 -11.78 8.69
CA TRP A 89 -4.34 -12.91 8.87
C TRP A 89 -4.91 -14.19 8.26
N ASP A 90 -6.17 -14.46 8.58
CA ASP A 90 -6.89 -15.63 8.08
C ASP A 90 -6.98 -15.64 6.55
N LEU A 91 -7.18 -14.46 5.93
CA LEU A 91 -7.12 -14.29 4.48
C LEU A 91 -5.74 -14.58 3.91
N ALA A 92 -4.66 -14.17 4.60
CA ALA A 92 -3.30 -14.45 4.16
C ALA A 92 -2.96 -15.95 4.24
N ILE A 93 -3.33 -16.62 5.34
CA ILE A 93 -3.17 -18.08 5.48
C ILE A 93 -3.91 -18.79 4.36
N ALA A 94 -5.17 -18.43 4.10
CA ALA A 94 -5.94 -19.07 3.04
C ALA A 94 -5.35 -18.83 1.65
N ALA A 95 -4.78 -17.65 1.42
CA ALA A 95 -4.12 -17.32 0.18
C ALA A 95 -2.85 -18.15 -0.07
N GLU A 96 -2.07 -18.41 0.98
CA GLU A 96 -0.82 -19.17 0.89
C GLU A 96 -1.05 -20.69 0.91
N SER A 97 -1.95 -21.18 1.75
CA SER A 97 -2.17 -22.61 1.96
C SER A 97 -3.26 -23.21 1.06
N GLY A 98 -4.12 -22.37 0.47
CA GLY A 98 -5.34 -22.81 -0.22
C GLY A 98 -6.39 -23.42 0.72
N ARG A 99 -6.21 -23.35 2.05
CA ARG A 99 -7.10 -23.93 3.06
C ARG A 99 -7.71 -22.85 3.94
N LEU A 100 -8.96 -23.06 4.35
CA LEU A 100 -9.64 -22.14 5.26
C LEU A 100 -9.11 -22.33 6.70
N PRO A 101 -8.77 -21.24 7.41
CA PRO A 101 -8.33 -21.34 8.78
C PRO A 101 -9.49 -21.76 9.70
N PRO A 102 -9.24 -22.65 10.69
CA PRO A 102 -10.28 -23.23 11.53
C PRO A 102 -10.89 -22.26 12.56
N ARG A 103 -10.27 -21.10 12.79
CA ARG A 103 -10.59 -20.20 13.91
C ARG A 103 -11.47 -19.00 13.54
N SER A 104 -11.64 -18.70 12.25
CA SER A 104 -12.28 -17.45 11.83
C SER A 104 -13.80 -17.62 11.65
N PRO A 105 -14.63 -16.63 12.04
CA PRO A 105 -16.03 -16.60 11.60
C PRO A 105 -16.03 -16.42 10.08
N ALA A 106 -16.26 -17.51 9.35
CA ALA A 106 -16.14 -17.58 7.88
C ALA A 106 -16.89 -16.47 7.15
N GLN A 107 -17.99 -16.00 7.73
CA GLN A 107 -18.80 -14.88 7.25
C GLN A 107 -18.07 -13.53 7.31
N ALA A 108 -17.37 -13.22 8.40
CA ALA A 108 -16.64 -11.95 8.54
C ALA A 108 -15.39 -11.92 7.65
N ALA A 109 -14.68 -13.04 7.53
CA ALA A 109 -13.55 -13.17 6.62
C ALA A 109 -14.01 -13.06 5.15
N ALA A 110 -15.13 -13.69 4.78
CA ALA A 110 -15.71 -13.55 3.44
C ALA A 110 -16.16 -12.12 3.14
N ALA A 111 -16.77 -11.44 4.10
CA ALA A 111 -17.19 -10.05 3.94
C ALA A 111 -15.99 -9.09 3.80
N LEU A 112 -14.89 -9.35 4.52
CA LEU A 112 -13.62 -8.63 4.36
C LEU A 112 -12.99 -8.89 2.99
N ALA A 113 -12.96 -10.15 2.54
CA ALA A 113 -12.45 -10.52 1.21
C ALA A 113 -13.22 -9.80 0.10
N CYS A 114 -14.55 -9.80 0.17
CA CYS A 114 -15.39 -9.07 -0.78
C CYS A 114 -15.05 -7.58 -0.77
N TRP A 115 -14.93 -6.96 0.42
CA TRP A 115 -14.58 -5.55 0.53
C TRP A 115 -13.21 -5.21 -0.07
N GLN A 116 -12.19 -6.06 0.13
CA GLN A 116 -10.87 -5.87 -0.46
C GLN A 116 -10.89 -5.92 -1.99
N VAL A 117 -11.65 -6.85 -2.57
CA VAL A 117 -11.84 -6.96 -4.03
C VAL A 117 -12.55 -5.72 -4.57
N GLU A 118 -13.68 -5.32 -3.97
CA GLU A 118 -14.44 -4.12 -4.39
C GLU A 118 -13.58 -2.85 -4.34
N LYS A 119 -12.86 -2.64 -3.23
CA LYS A 119 -12.00 -1.48 -3.05
C LYS A 119 -10.92 -1.43 -4.12
N THR A 120 -10.30 -2.56 -4.43
CA THR A 120 -9.25 -2.65 -5.45
C THR A 120 -9.77 -2.29 -6.82
N VAL A 121 -10.95 -2.79 -7.19
CA VAL A 121 -11.59 -2.49 -8.48
C VAL A 121 -11.92 -0.99 -8.59
N LEU A 122 -12.50 -0.39 -7.55
CA LEU A 122 -12.85 1.03 -7.55
C LEU A 122 -11.62 1.95 -7.58
N VAL A 123 -10.60 1.66 -6.77
CA VAL A 123 -9.34 2.42 -6.77
C VAL A 123 -8.60 2.23 -8.11
N GLY A 124 -8.67 1.02 -8.68
CA GLY A 124 -8.19 0.67 -10.02
C GLY A 124 -8.80 1.53 -11.10
N ALA A 125 -10.13 1.57 -11.11
CA ALA A 125 -10.93 2.38 -12.01
C ALA A 125 -10.59 3.88 -11.91
N ALA A 126 -10.48 4.40 -10.68
CA ALA A 126 -10.08 5.79 -10.46
C ALA A 126 -8.67 6.08 -11.00
N ALA A 127 -7.70 5.17 -10.78
CA ALA A 127 -6.34 5.32 -11.30
C ALA A 127 -6.33 5.38 -12.83
N VAL A 128 -7.07 4.48 -13.49
CA VAL A 128 -7.20 4.45 -14.95
C VAL A 128 -7.86 5.72 -15.46
N GLY A 129 -8.98 6.15 -14.86
CA GLY A 129 -9.65 7.39 -15.22
C GLY A 129 -8.74 8.62 -15.11
N ALA A 130 -8.01 8.76 -13.99
CA ALA A 130 -7.05 9.84 -13.79
C ALA A 130 -5.89 9.79 -14.80
N THR A 131 -5.40 8.59 -15.15
CA THR A 131 -4.35 8.40 -16.15
C THR A 131 -4.83 8.82 -17.54
N ILE A 132 -6.03 8.42 -17.95
CA ILE A 132 -6.63 8.83 -19.23
C ILE A 132 -6.76 10.36 -19.28
N THR A 133 -7.25 10.98 -18.21
CA THR A 133 -7.34 12.44 -18.13
C THR A 133 -5.98 13.12 -18.25
N TRP A 134 -4.96 12.60 -17.58
CA TRP A 134 -3.61 13.12 -17.71
C TRP A 134 -3.09 12.98 -19.14
N THR A 135 -3.21 11.81 -19.77
CA THR A 135 -2.72 11.59 -21.14
C THR A 135 -3.39 12.49 -22.17
N THR A 136 -4.65 12.89 -21.94
CA THR A 136 -5.42 13.72 -22.86
C THR A 136 -5.21 15.22 -22.66
N ARG A 137 -4.87 15.67 -21.45
CA ARG A 137 -4.79 17.09 -21.11
C ARG A 137 -3.43 17.57 -20.61
N ALA A 138 -2.49 16.67 -20.34
CA ALA A 138 -1.14 16.96 -19.84
C ALA A 138 -1.07 17.82 -18.55
N VAL A 139 -2.16 17.93 -17.78
CA VAL A 139 -2.19 18.70 -16.53
C VAL A 139 -1.58 17.88 -15.39
N TRP A 140 -0.53 18.42 -14.76
CA TRP A 140 0.28 17.75 -13.73
C TRP A 140 -0.50 17.24 -12.51
N LEU A 141 -1.58 17.90 -12.12
CA LEU A 141 -2.43 17.47 -11.00
C LEU A 141 -3.03 16.07 -11.25
N TRP A 142 -3.38 15.75 -12.49
CA TRP A 142 -3.91 14.42 -12.85
C TRP A 142 -2.82 13.35 -12.86
N LEU A 143 -1.56 13.71 -13.17
CA LEU A 143 -0.44 12.78 -13.04
C LEU A 143 -0.21 12.39 -11.57
N VAL A 144 -0.21 13.38 -10.67
CA VAL A 144 -0.05 13.14 -9.24
C VAL A 144 -1.19 12.28 -8.72
N LEU A 145 -2.44 12.59 -9.09
CA LEU A 145 -3.60 11.78 -8.71
C LEU A 145 -3.50 10.36 -9.27
N ALA A 146 -3.13 10.19 -10.54
CA ALA A 146 -2.94 8.89 -11.18
C ALA A 146 -1.86 8.07 -10.47
N ALA A 147 -0.72 8.68 -10.13
CA ALA A 147 0.35 8.03 -9.39
C ALA A 147 -0.07 7.61 -7.97
N LEU A 148 -0.78 8.48 -7.24
CA LEU A 148 -1.31 8.16 -5.92
C LEU A 148 -2.35 7.04 -5.98
N CYS A 149 -3.26 7.09 -6.94
CA CYS A 149 -4.22 6.03 -7.18
C CYS A 149 -3.52 4.73 -7.55
N ALA A 150 -2.52 4.74 -8.44
CA ALA A 150 -1.73 3.56 -8.82
C ALA A 150 -0.95 2.96 -7.64
N ALA A 151 -0.37 3.78 -6.76
CA ALA A 151 0.25 3.27 -5.54
C ALA A 151 -0.80 2.60 -4.63
N ALA A 152 -1.98 3.21 -4.49
CA ALA A 152 -3.09 2.64 -3.74
C ALA A 152 -3.64 1.35 -4.38
N THR A 153 -3.66 1.23 -5.72
CA THR A 153 -4.09 0.01 -6.42
C THR A 153 -3.11 -1.13 -6.21
N VAL A 154 -1.80 -0.89 -6.14
CA VAL A 154 -0.82 -1.95 -5.88
C VAL A 154 -1.04 -2.54 -4.48
N VAL A 155 -1.22 -1.68 -3.47
CA VAL A 155 -1.49 -2.11 -2.10
C VAL A 155 -2.84 -2.83 -2.01
N ALA A 156 -3.88 -2.27 -2.62
CA ALA A 156 -5.21 -2.87 -2.65
C ALA A 156 -5.21 -4.20 -3.42
N GLY A 157 -4.49 -4.28 -4.54
CA GLY A 157 -4.37 -5.45 -5.40
C GLY A 157 -3.74 -6.63 -4.70
N ARG A 158 -2.70 -6.40 -3.88
CA ARG A 158 -2.12 -7.45 -3.03
C ARG A 158 -3.16 -7.98 -2.04
N GLN A 159 -3.93 -7.10 -1.40
CA GLN A 159 -5.01 -7.49 -0.48
C GLN A 159 -6.14 -8.25 -1.21
N ALA A 160 -6.60 -7.74 -2.36
CA ALA A 160 -7.64 -8.39 -3.16
C ALA A 160 -7.22 -9.76 -3.66
N ARG A 161 -5.93 -9.99 -3.97
CA ARG A 161 -5.44 -11.33 -4.32
C ARG A 161 -5.69 -12.32 -3.17
N HIS A 162 -5.45 -11.91 -1.93
CA HIS A 162 -5.71 -12.77 -0.77
C HIS A 162 -7.20 -13.02 -0.60
N GLY A 163 -8.02 -11.97 -0.70
CA GLY A 163 -9.49 -12.10 -0.68
C GLY A 163 -10.04 -12.99 -1.80
N TRP A 164 -9.47 -12.91 -2.99
CA TRP A 164 -9.88 -13.69 -4.15
C TRP A 164 -9.60 -15.18 -3.96
N VAL A 165 -8.38 -15.53 -3.53
CA VAL A 165 -8.01 -16.93 -3.24
C VAL A 165 -8.86 -17.48 -2.11
N TYR A 166 -9.13 -16.69 -1.06
CA TYR A 166 -10.04 -17.09 0.01
C TYR A 166 -11.46 -17.40 -0.54
N LEU A 167 -12.03 -16.53 -1.35
CA LEU A 167 -13.36 -16.75 -1.94
C LEU A 167 -13.38 -18.00 -2.85
N GLN A 168 -12.32 -18.24 -3.62
CA GLN A 168 -12.19 -19.46 -4.40
C GLN A 168 -12.15 -20.70 -3.50
N ALA A 169 -11.32 -20.68 -2.45
CA ALA A 169 -11.20 -21.77 -1.48
C ALA A 169 -12.55 -22.09 -0.80
N THR A 170 -13.30 -21.06 -0.37
CA THR A 170 -14.62 -21.26 0.25
C THR A 170 -15.63 -21.97 -0.64
N HIS A 171 -15.52 -21.82 -1.97
CA HIS A 171 -16.42 -22.47 -2.91
C HIS A 171 -15.88 -23.82 -3.43
N SER A 172 -14.56 -24.06 -3.40
CA SER A 172 -13.95 -25.29 -3.90
C SER A 172 -13.94 -26.44 -2.88
N THR A 173 -13.80 -26.16 -1.59
CA THR A 173 -13.59 -27.22 -0.58
C THR A 173 -14.86 -27.93 -0.13
N GLY A 174 -16.04 -27.51 -0.60
CA GLY A 174 -17.28 -27.81 0.13
C GLY A 174 -17.16 -27.28 1.58
N ARG A 175 -18.22 -27.41 2.37
CA ARG A 175 -18.21 -26.94 3.76
C ARG A 175 -17.28 -27.87 4.58
N PRO A 176 -16.14 -27.43 5.12
CA PRO A 176 -15.30 -28.32 5.92
C PRO A 176 -16.05 -28.70 7.19
N THR A 177 -16.27 -30.00 7.40
CA THR A 177 -16.70 -30.53 8.68
C THR A 177 -15.56 -30.31 9.69
N PRO A 178 -15.85 -29.78 10.89
CA PRO A 178 -14.82 -29.30 11.82
C PRO A 178 -13.92 -30.39 12.45
N SER A 179 -14.10 -31.67 12.11
CA SER A 179 -13.38 -32.78 12.74
C SER A 179 -11.98 -33.06 12.17
N ASP A 180 -11.70 -32.71 10.90
CA ASP A 180 -10.55 -33.32 10.19
C ASP A 180 -9.32 -32.40 10.06
N ALA A 181 -9.40 -31.15 10.51
CA ALA A 181 -8.38 -30.13 10.24
C ALA A 181 -7.26 -30.02 11.31
N VAL A 182 -7.32 -30.78 12.41
CA VAL A 182 -6.41 -30.59 13.56
C VAL A 182 -5.10 -31.37 13.44
N SER A 183 -5.00 -32.38 12.56
CA SER A 183 -3.95 -33.40 12.68
C SER A 183 -2.73 -33.27 11.75
N ALA A 184 -2.56 -32.20 10.98
CA ALA A 184 -1.42 -32.12 10.06
C ALA A 184 -0.92 -30.70 9.79
N ILE A 185 -0.02 -30.21 10.65
CA ILE A 185 0.96 -29.19 10.28
C ILE A 185 2.35 -29.79 10.57
N PRO A 186 3.15 -30.16 9.55
CA PRO A 186 4.47 -30.76 9.74
C PRO A 186 5.51 -29.72 10.16
N ALA A 187 6.25 -30.06 11.22
CA ALA A 187 7.32 -29.30 11.85
C ALA A 187 8.65 -29.35 11.06
N ALA A 188 8.63 -28.92 9.79
CA ALA A 188 9.82 -28.97 8.92
C ALA A 188 10.12 -27.60 8.31
N ALA A 189 10.71 -26.68 9.09
CA ALA A 189 11.41 -25.47 8.62
C ALA A 189 12.03 -24.67 9.78
N HIS A 190 12.90 -25.26 10.61
CA HIS A 190 13.47 -24.55 11.78
C HIS A 190 15.00 -24.38 11.77
N GLU A 191 15.63 -24.48 10.61
CA GLU A 191 17.07 -24.25 10.49
C GLU A 191 17.38 -23.25 9.38
N THR A 192 16.98 -22.00 9.58
CA THR A 192 17.53 -20.85 8.86
C THR A 192 18.52 -20.17 9.77
N THR A 193 19.80 -20.29 9.42
CA THR A 193 20.92 -19.55 10.01
C THR A 193 20.55 -18.07 10.16
N ALA A 194 20.61 -17.57 11.40
CA ALA A 194 20.20 -16.22 11.75
C ALA A 194 21.13 -15.20 11.08
N VAL A 195 20.67 -14.59 9.98
CA VAL A 195 21.35 -13.44 9.38
C VAL A 195 21.27 -12.28 10.38
N PRO A 196 22.40 -11.69 10.82
CA PRO A 196 22.40 -10.64 11.83
C PRO A 196 21.66 -9.40 11.32
N VAL A 197 20.85 -8.78 12.18
CA VAL A 197 20.12 -7.55 11.87
C VAL A 197 21.12 -6.38 11.89
N PRO A 198 21.16 -5.53 10.85
CA PRO A 198 22.12 -4.43 10.80
C PRO A 198 21.89 -3.38 11.89
N THR A 199 22.96 -2.70 12.31
CA THR A 199 22.85 -1.56 13.24
C THR A 199 22.25 -0.34 12.55
N ALA A 200 21.60 0.55 13.31
CA ALA A 200 21.04 1.79 12.76
C ALA A 200 22.08 2.63 11.98
N GLY A 201 23.32 2.69 12.48
CA GLY A 201 24.41 3.38 11.79
C GLY A 201 24.82 2.71 10.47
N GLN A 202 24.85 1.38 10.41
CA GLN A 202 25.11 0.66 9.16
C GLN A 202 24.02 0.89 8.12
N VAL A 203 22.75 0.92 8.55
CA VAL A 203 21.61 1.25 7.68
C VAL A 203 21.76 2.67 7.13
N LEU A 204 22.08 3.65 7.99
CA LEU A 204 22.25 5.04 7.60
C LEU A 204 23.38 5.24 6.58
N VAL A 205 24.56 4.66 6.82
CA VAL A 205 25.71 4.78 5.90
C VAL A 205 25.40 4.15 4.55
N ARG A 206 24.66 3.05 4.54
CA ARG A 206 24.30 2.31 3.32
C ARG A 206 23.21 2.98 2.49
N THR A 207 22.39 3.85 3.05
CA THR A 207 21.41 4.63 2.26
C THR A 207 21.96 5.92 1.69
N LEU A 208 23.16 6.36 2.10
CA LEU A 208 23.79 7.58 1.57
C LEU A 208 23.97 7.57 0.04
N PRO A 209 24.38 6.47 -0.62
CA PRO A 209 24.50 6.44 -2.08
C PRO A 209 23.16 6.69 -2.79
N GLU A 210 22.08 6.06 -2.33
CA GLU A 210 20.73 6.26 -2.86
C GLU A 210 20.30 7.73 -2.69
N ALA A 211 20.49 8.27 -1.49
CA ALA A 211 20.18 9.67 -1.18
C ALA A 211 20.98 10.63 -2.07
N ALA A 212 22.28 10.38 -2.29
CA ALA A 212 23.12 11.19 -3.15
C ALA A 212 22.64 11.17 -4.62
N VAL A 213 22.26 9.99 -5.14
CA VAL A 213 21.68 9.89 -6.48
C VAL A 213 20.38 10.68 -6.59
N MET A 214 19.51 10.65 -5.59
CA MET A 214 18.28 11.46 -5.62
C MET A 214 18.58 12.97 -5.59
N VAL A 215 19.41 13.42 -4.63
CA VAL A 215 19.73 14.83 -4.39
C VAL A 215 20.41 15.47 -5.60
N ILE A 216 21.30 14.73 -6.28
CA ILE A 216 22.03 15.23 -7.45
C ILE A 216 21.24 14.98 -8.74
N GLY A 217 20.67 13.78 -8.88
CA GLY A 217 20.06 13.32 -10.12
C GLY A 217 18.78 14.07 -10.47
N LEU A 218 17.90 14.35 -9.50
CA LEU A 218 16.63 15.00 -9.79
C LEU A 218 16.82 16.45 -10.30
N PRO A 219 17.63 17.33 -9.66
CA PRO A 219 17.89 18.67 -10.20
C PRO A 219 18.54 18.65 -11.60
N LEU A 220 19.43 17.68 -11.86
CA LEU A 220 20.04 17.53 -13.18
C LEU A 220 19.00 17.14 -14.24
N VAL A 221 18.16 16.16 -13.94
CA VAL A 221 17.06 15.75 -14.84
C VAL A 221 16.11 16.92 -15.07
N VAL A 222 15.74 17.65 -14.02
CA VAL A 222 14.85 18.81 -14.11
C VAL A 222 15.44 19.89 -14.98
N ARG A 223 16.72 20.24 -14.78
CA ARG A 223 17.42 21.23 -15.62
C ARG A 223 17.54 20.80 -17.08
N PHE A 224 17.61 19.50 -17.32
CA PHE A 224 17.66 18.93 -18.67
C PHE A 224 16.29 18.95 -19.35
N VAL A 225 15.24 18.59 -18.60
CA VAL A 225 13.88 18.40 -19.08
C VAL A 225 13.08 19.69 -19.16
N LEU A 226 13.22 20.58 -18.18
CA LEU A 226 12.46 21.82 -18.06
C LEU A 226 13.32 23.01 -18.46
N ASP A 227 12.66 24.02 -19.02
CA ASP A 227 13.24 25.35 -19.17
C ASP A 227 13.03 26.22 -17.92
N GLU A 228 13.46 27.48 -18.01
CA GLU A 228 13.36 28.44 -16.90
C GLU A 228 11.91 28.79 -16.56
N ASN A 229 11.00 28.63 -17.52
CA ASN A 229 9.57 28.85 -17.35
C ASN A 229 8.85 27.61 -16.78
N GLY A 230 9.56 26.48 -16.66
CA GLY A 230 8.97 25.21 -16.23
C GLY A 230 8.25 24.45 -17.34
N GLU A 231 8.43 24.86 -18.60
CA GLU A 231 7.93 24.14 -19.76
C GLU A 231 8.89 23.01 -20.16
N THR A 232 8.35 21.90 -20.65
CA THR A 232 9.16 20.77 -21.07
C THR A 232 9.90 21.07 -22.38
N ARG A 233 11.23 21.11 -22.34
CA ARG A 233 12.11 21.29 -23.51
C ARG A 233 12.04 20.15 -24.50
N THR A 234 11.73 18.94 -24.04
CA THR A 234 11.77 17.71 -24.85
C THR A 234 10.50 16.89 -24.71
N PRO A 235 9.92 16.38 -25.82
CA PRO A 235 8.70 15.55 -25.77
C PRO A 235 8.92 14.19 -25.09
N TRP A 236 10.18 13.73 -25.00
CA TRP A 236 10.58 12.48 -24.34
C TRP A 236 11.02 12.67 -22.88
N TRP A 237 10.61 13.76 -22.24
CA TRP A 237 10.90 14.05 -20.83
C TRP A 237 10.66 12.91 -19.82
N PRO A 238 9.74 11.94 -20.02
CA PRO A 238 9.59 10.83 -19.07
C PRO A 238 10.81 9.91 -19.03
N VAL A 239 11.57 9.81 -20.13
CA VAL A 239 12.73 8.90 -20.25
C VAL A 239 13.81 9.19 -19.20
N PRO A 240 14.34 10.42 -19.05
CA PRO A 240 15.35 10.70 -18.04
C PRO A 240 14.82 10.54 -16.59
N LEU A 241 13.53 10.80 -16.34
CA LEU A 241 12.93 10.54 -15.02
C LEU A 241 12.84 9.04 -14.72
N LEU A 242 12.42 8.23 -15.69
CA LEU A 242 12.39 6.77 -15.57
C LEU A 242 13.80 6.19 -15.40
N ALA A 243 14.78 6.73 -16.13
CA ALA A 243 16.18 6.35 -15.98
C ALA A 243 16.70 6.67 -14.57
N LEU A 244 16.37 7.85 -14.02
CA LEU A 244 16.71 8.21 -12.64
C LEU A 244 16.05 7.28 -11.62
N ALA A 245 14.75 6.99 -11.78
CA ALA A 245 14.04 6.06 -10.89
C ALA A 245 14.65 4.64 -10.95
N GLY A 246 14.98 4.16 -12.14
CA GLY A 246 15.67 2.89 -12.34
C GLY A 246 17.05 2.87 -11.69
N LEU A 247 17.82 3.96 -11.80
CA LEU A 247 19.13 4.11 -11.17
C LEU A 247 19.03 4.10 -9.64
N VAL A 248 18.06 4.81 -9.07
CA VAL A 248 17.80 4.79 -7.61
C VAL A 248 17.51 3.37 -7.14
N ILE A 249 16.59 2.66 -7.81
CA ILE A 249 16.23 1.27 -7.44
C ILE A 249 17.44 0.34 -7.55
N LEU A 250 18.27 0.53 -8.58
CA LEU A 250 19.49 -0.25 -8.78
C LEU A 250 20.50 -0.01 -7.66
N VAL A 251 20.74 1.27 -7.31
CA VAL A 251 21.65 1.67 -6.24
C VAL A 251 21.16 1.16 -4.89
N ASP A 252 19.88 1.34 -4.58
CA ASP A 252 19.25 0.79 -3.37
C ASP A 252 19.48 -0.72 -3.27
N ARG A 253 19.22 -1.47 -4.34
CA ARG A 253 19.43 -2.93 -4.35
C ARG A 253 20.88 -3.35 -4.07
N TYR A 254 21.87 -2.59 -4.55
CA TYR A 254 23.28 -2.89 -4.32
C TYR A 254 23.81 -2.37 -2.98
N ALA A 255 23.25 -1.26 -2.48
CA ALA A 255 23.68 -0.61 -1.26
C ALA A 255 23.01 -1.23 -0.02
N GLN A 256 21.84 -1.87 -0.18
CA GLN A 256 21.06 -2.48 0.90
C GLN A 256 21.92 -3.34 1.83
N ALA A 257 21.72 -3.13 3.13
CA ALA A 257 22.31 -3.99 4.15
C ALA A 257 21.78 -5.42 4.01
N PRO A 258 22.61 -6.46 4.26
CA PRO A 258 22.12 -7.82 4.39
C PRO A 258 21.03 -7.83 5.46
N ARG A 259 19.83 -8.28 5.10
CA ARG A 259 18.68 -8.35 6.00
C ARG A 259 18.19 -9.79 6.09
N PRO A 260 17.69 -10.20 7.26
CA PRO A 260 16.89 -11.42 7.32
C PRO A 260 15.73 -11.28 6.33
N ARG A 261 15.42 -12.36 5.60
CA ARG A 261 14.22 -12.37 4.77
C ARG A 261 13.03 -12.13 5.69
N TYR A 262 12.21 -11.13 5.34
CA TYR A 262 10.95 -10.90 6.03
C TYR A 262 10.11 -12.16 5.88
N ASP A 263 9.95 -12.91 6.97
CA ASP A 263 9.05 -14.05 6.96
C ASP A 263 7.62 -13.51 6.87
N GLN A 264 6.98 -13.74 5.72
CA GLN A 264 5.60 -13.31 5.49
C GLN A 264 4.63 -13.98 6.46
N ARG A 265 5.05 -15.09 7.10
CA ARG A 265 4.32 -15.75 8.18
C ARG A 265 4.19 -14.89 9.42
N VAL A 266 5.06 -13.89 9.64
CA VAL A 266 4.88 -12.90 10.72
C VAL A 266 4.13 -11.69 10.16
N GLY A 267 2.81 -11.78 10.14
CA GLY A 267 1.93 -10.69 9.71
C GLY A 267 1.87 -9.50 10.67
N GLU A 268 1.28 -8.41 10.17
CA GLU A 268 1.22 -7.09 10.82
C GLU A 268 0.62 -7.11 12.23
N ALA A 269 -0.31 -8.02 12.49
CA ALA A 269 -0.97 -8.16 13.79
C ALA A 269 0.00 -8.56 14.91
N GLN A 270 1.10 -9.27 14.59
CA GLN A 270 2.05 -9.77 15.58
C GLN A 270 3.22 -8.79 15.78
N TRP A 271 3.84 -8.33 14.70
CA TRP A 271 5.03 -7.48 14.82
C TRP A 271 4.69 -6.05 15.24
N LYS A 272 3.52 -5.51 14.87
CA LYS A 272 3.16 -4.11 15.19
C LYS A 272 2.97 -3.83 16.68
N PRO A 273 2.20 -4.63 17.45
CA PRO A 273 2.12 -4.45 18.90
C PRO A 273 3.47 -4.78 19.56
N ALA A 274 4.19 -5.79 19.07
CA ALA A 274 5.52 -6.14 19.58
C ALA A 274 6.53 -5.00 19.38
N PHE A 275 6.51 -4.31 18.24
CA PHE A 275 7.33 -3.14 17.96
C PHE A 275 6.96 -1.97 18.87
N ALA A 276 5.66 -1.71 19.05
CA ALA A 276 5.19 -0.63 19.93
C ALA A 276 5.55 -0.90 21.41
N ALA A 277 5.42 -2.15 21.86
CA ALA A 277 5.82 -2.58 23.20
C ALA A 277 7.33 -2.46 23.38
N ALA A 278 8.12 -3.04 22.47
CA ALA A 278 9.58 -3.02 22.54
C ALA A 278 10.16 -1.59 22.47
N ALA A 279 9.58 -0.71 21.65
CA ALA A 279 9.98 0.70 21.60
C ALA A 279 9.67 1.47 22.89
N LYS A 280 8.66 1.03 23.67
CA LYS A 280 8.26 1.67 24.93
C LYS A 280 8.99 1.11 26.14
N THR A 281 9.18 -0.21 26.20
CA THR A 281 9.72 -0.92 27.37
C THR A 281 11.19 -1.30 27.21
N GLY A 282 11.74 -1.28 26.00
CA GLY A 282 13.08 -1.80 25.69
C GLY A 282 13.17 -3.33 25.71
N VAL A 283 12.06 -4.04 26.01
CA VAL A 283 12.03 -5.50 26.07
C VAL A 283 11.86 -6.07 24.66
N LEU A 284 12.76 -6.96 24.26
CA LEU A 284 12.72 -7.59 22.94
C LEU A 284 11.67 -8.70 22.88
N PRO A 285 11.04 -8.94 21.72
CA PRO A 285 10.16 -10.08 21.53
C PRO A 285 10.89 -11.41 21.78
N GLU A 286 10.22 -12.32 22.50
CA GLU A 286 10.76 -13.65 22.83
C GLU A 286 10.97 -14.51 21.58
N HIS A 287 10.02 -14.46 20.63
CA HIS A 287 10.10 -15.24 19.40
C HIS A 287 11.10 -14.63 18.39
N PRO A 288 12.06 -15.43 17.87
CA PRO A 288 13.11 -14.94 16.97
C PRO A 288 12.55 -14.44 15.63
N GLU A 289 11.49 -15.07 15.11
CA GLU A 289 10.84 -14.67 13.86
C GLU A 289 10.21 -13.27 13.99
N VAL A 290 9.52 -13.00 15.10
CA VAL A 290 8.92 -11.69 15.38
C VAL A 290 10.01 -10.63 15.57
N ARG A 291 11.10 -10.98 16.26
CA ARG A 291 12.25 -10.09 16.42
C ARG A 291 12.88 -9.71 15.08
N ALA A 292 13.07 -10.67 14.18
CA ALA A 292 13.59 -10.41 12.83
C ALA A 292 12.65 -9.49 12.01
N ALA A 293 11.34 -9.78 12.01
CA ALA A 293 10.35 -8.96 11.31
C ALA A 293 10.33 -7.51 11.83
N VAL A 294 10.36 -7.34 13.16
CA VAL A 294 10.41 -6.02 13.79
C VAL A 294 11.72 -5.28 13.44
N GLY A 295 12.86 -5.99 13.43
CA GLY A 295 14.15 -5.46 13.00
C GLY A 295 14.15 -4.95 11.56
N VAL A 296 13.57 -5.72 10.62
CA VAL A 296 13.43 -5.31 9.22
C VAL A 296 12.59 -4.04 9.10
N VAL A 297 11.44 -3.98 9.78
CA VAL A 297 10.57 -2.79 9.77
C VAL A 297 11.25 -1.57 10.39
N ALA A 298 12.01 -1.76 11.48
CA ALA A 298 12.77 -0.69 12.08
C ALA A 298 13.82 -0.12 11.11
N CYS A 299 14.54 -0.99 10.40
CA CYS A 299 15.49 -0.56 9.37
C CYS A 299 14.78 0.19 8.23
N GLN A 300 13.68 -0.34 7.69
CA GLN A 300 12.88 0.32 6.64
C GLN A 300 12.38 1.72 7.04
N ASN A 301 11.98 1.90 8.30
CA ASN A 301 11.55 3.22 8.79
C ASN A 301 12.71 4.23 8.79
N ILE A 302 13.92 3.81 9.15
CA ILE A 302 15.12 4.67 9.13
C ILE A 302 15.48 5.02 7.69
N GLU A 303 15.52 4.04 6.79
CA GLU A 303 15.77 4.27 5.37
C GLU A 303 14.74 5.24 4.78
N GLY A 304 13.45 5.00 5.03
CA GLY A 304 12.37 5.85 4.55
C GLY A 304 12.46 7.30 5.04
N VAL A 305 13.06 7.56 6.21
CA VAL A 305 13.35 8.94 6.64
C VAL A 305 14.49 9.54 5.83
N VAL A 306 15.60 8.82 5.67
CA VAL A 306 16.76 9.31 4.93
C VAL A 306 16.38 9.59 3.47
N THR A 307 15.73 8.64 2.81
CA THR A 307 15.22 8.77 1.44
C THR A 307 14.17 9.88 1.35
N GLY A 308 13.28 10.00 2.33
CA GLY A 308 12.29 11.09 2.38
C GLY A 308 12.95 12.48 2.46
N VAL A 309 13.91 12.67 3.36
CA VAL A 309 14.69 13.91 3.49
C VAL A 309 15.46 14.20 2.21
N ALA A 310 16.14 13.20 1.64
CA ALA A 310 16.87 13.33 0.39
C ALA A 310 15.95 13.79 -0.75
N MET A 311 14.76 13.19 -0.86
CA MET A 311 13.76 13.58 -1.86
C MET A 311 13.26 15.01 -1.66
N VAL A 312 12.98 15.42 -0.41
CA VAL A 312 12.58 16.82 -0.11
C VAL A 312 13.68 17.80 -0.52
N VAL A 313 14.94 17.51 -0.20
CA VAL A 313 16.09 18.32 -0.61
C VAL A 313 16.23 18.35 -2.13
N ALA A 314 16.11 17.20 -2.80
CA ALA A 314 16.20 17.09 -4.25
C ALA A 314 15.13 17.94 -4.95
N VAL A 315 13.89 17.93 -4.43
CA VAL A 315 12.79 18.73 -4.96
C VAL A 315 13.01 20.22 -4.69
N ALA A 316 13.49 20.59 -3.50
CA ALA A 316 13.82 21.98 -3.19
C ALA A 316 14.92 22.53 -4.12
N LEU A 317 15.97 21.75 -4.39
CA LEU A 317 17.02 22.11 -5.35
C LEU A 317 16.48 22.19 -6.78
N SER A 318 15.58 21.29 -7.16
CA SER A 318 14.92 21.31 -8.46
C SER A 318 14.03 22.55 -8.63
N ALA A 319 13.40 23.03 -7.54
CA ALA A 319 12.64 24.27 -7.54
C ALA A 319 13.49 25.50 -7.83
N LEU A 320 14.75 25.50 -7.41
CA LEU A 320 15.71 26.56 -7.76
C LEU A 320 16.12 26.49 -9.25
N ALA A 321 16.13 25.29 -9.84
CA ALA A 321 16.50 25.10 -11.24
C ALA A 321 15.37 25.45 -12.23
N ALA A 322 14.11 25.31 -11.81
CA ALA A 322 12.93 25.58 -12.64
C ALA A 322 11.83 26.26 -11.79
N PRO A 323 11.97 27.56 -11.46
CA PRO A 323 11.06 28.25 -10.53
C PRO A 323 9.64 28.43 -11.07
N GLY A 324 9.44 28.42 -12.39
CA GLY A 324 8.12 28.50 -13.01
C GLY A 324 7.26 27.24 -12.86
N PHE A 325 7.86 26.11 -12.44
CA PHE A 325 7.14 24.85 -12.27
C PHE A 325 6.42 24.79 -10.91
N PRO A 326 5.19 24.24 -10.81
CA PRO A 326 4.39 24.26 -9.57
C PRO A 326 4.85 23.21 -8.53
N TRP A 327 6.03 23.41 -7.94
CA TRP A 327 6.67 22.48 -6.98
C TRP A 327 5.89 22.30 -5.66
N LEU A 328 5.06 23.26 -5.27
CA LEU A 328 4.39 23.29 -3.97
C LEU A 328 3.53 22.03 -3.71
N GLY A 329 2.86 21.50 -4.73
CA GLY A 329 2.05 20.29 -4.60
C GLY A 329 2.89 19.06 -4.28
N ALA A 330 4.01 18.87 -5.01
CA ALA A 330 4.93 17.76 -4.79
C ALA A 330 5.65 17.88 -3.43
N LEU A 331 6.11 19.08 -3.08
CA LEU A 331 6.76 19.37 -1.79
C LEU A 331 5.82 19.08 -0.62
N GLY A 332 4.56 19.54 -0.67
CA GLY A 332 3.60 19.34 0.41
C GLY A 332 3.39 17.86 0.74
N ALA A 333 3.14 17.03 -0.27
CA ALA A 333 2.96 15.58 -0.08
C ALA A 333 4.23 14.90 0.45
N LEU A 334 5.40 15.25 -0.09
CA LEU A 334 6.69 14.68 0.34
C LEU A 334 7.05 15.07 1.77
N VAL A 335 6.81 16.32 2.16
CA VAL A 335 7.04 16.79 3.53
C VAL A 335 6.15 16.03 4.51
N ILE A 336 4.84 15.87 4.22
CA ILE A 336 3.93 15.12 5.08
C ILE A 336 4.41 13.66 5.26
N LEU A 337 4.76 12.98 4.17
CA LEU A 337 5.27 11.61 4.22
C LEU A 337 6.57 11.51 5.02
N THR A 338 7.49 12.45 4.81
CA THR A 338 8.77 12.52 5.51
C THR A 338 8.57 12.76 7.01
N VAL A 339 7.66 13.65 7.39
CA VAL A 339 7.32 13.92 8.80
C VAL A 339 6.72 12.68 9.46
N ILE A 340 5.82 11.96 8.79
CA ILE A 340 5.24 10.71 9.32
C ILE A 340 6.35 9.68 9.62
N ASN A 341 7.32 9.54 8.71
CA ASN A 341 8.46 8.64 8.91
C ASN A 341 9.39 9.15 10.02
N ALA A 342 9.65 10.46 10.07
CA ALA A 342 10.53 11.08 11.07
C ALA A 342 9.99 10.91 12.49
N VAL A 343 8.67 11.01 12.68
CA VAL A 343 8.02 10.76 13.99
C VAL A 343 8.17 9.29 14.42
N ARG A 344 8.33 8.35 13.48
CA ARG A 344 8.53 6.92 13.76
C ARG A 344 10.01 6.56 13.99
N ALA A 345 10.94 7.32 13.45
CA ALA A 345 12.37 7.03 13.55
C ALA A 345 12.91 6.89 14.98
N PRO A 346 12.54 7.73 15.97
CA PRO A 346 13.01 7.55 17.35
C PRO A 346 12.68 6.18 17.94
N ARG A 347 11.48 5.64 17.61
CA ARG A 347 11.04 4.31 18.06
C ARG A 347 11.84 3.20 17.39
N ALA A 348 12.07 3.32 16.08
CA ALA A 348 12.90 2.38 15.33
C ALA A 348 14.35 2.36 15.83
N TRP A 349 14.89 3.54 16.14
CA TRP A 349 16.24 3.70 16.69
C TRP A 349 16.35 3.08 18.09
N GLY A 350 15.39 3.35 18.97
CA GLY A 350 15.33 2.76 20.30
C GLY A 350 15.28 1.23 20.25
N TYR A 351 14.48 0.68 19.34
CA TYR A 351 14.39 -0.77 19.12
C TYR A 351 15.73 -1.38 18.66
N LEU A 352 16.35 -0.82 17.62
CA LEU A 352 17.63 -1.35 17.12
C LEU A 352 18.74 -1.22 18.18
N ARG A 353 18.74 -0.14 18.96
CA ARG A 353 19.68 0.01 20.08
C ARG A 353 19.47 -1.09 21.11
N ALA A 354 18.23 -1.35 21.53
CA ALA A 354 17.91 -2.41 22.49
C ALA A 354 18.32 -3.80 21.97
N LEU A 355 18.10 -4.07 20.68
CA LEU A 355 18.49 -5.32 20.02
C LEU A 355 20.00 -5.56 20.13
N HIS A 356 20.81 -4.59 19.71
CA HIS A 356 22.27 -4.69 19.72
C HIS A 356 22.88 -4.64 21.13
N THR A 357 22.19 -4.07 22.13
CA THR A 357 22.63 -4.13 23.53
C THR A 357 22.27 -5.43 24.24
N ALA A 358 21.33 -6.21 23.71
CA ALA A 358 20.92 -7.49 24.28
C ALA A 358 21.64 -8.71 23.66
N GLU A 359 22.30 -8.54 22.52
CA GLU A 359 23.16 -9.54 21.88
C GLU A 359 24.60 -9.72 22.44
N PRO A 360 25.12 -8.99 23.45
CA PRO A 360 26.46 -9.28 23.98
C PRO A 360 26.38 -10.37 25.07
N THR A 361 26.30 -11.64 24.65
CA THR A 361 26.78 -12.86 25.37
C THR A 361 26.33 -14.10 24.60
N GLY A 362 27.24 -14.64 23.79
CA GLY A 362 27.11 -15.90 23.07
C GLY A 362 28.46 -16.30 22.55
#